data_AF-A0A970D7M4-F1
#
_entry.id   AF-A0A970D7M4-F1
#
_cell.length_a   1.000
_cell.length_b   1.000
_cell.length_c   1.000
_cell.angle_alpha   90.00
_cell.angle_beta   90.00
_cell.angle_gamma   90.00
#
_symmetry.space_group_name_H-M   'P 1'
#
loop_
_entity.id
_entity.type
_entity.pdbx_description
1 polymer ?
#
loop_
_entity_poly.entity_id
_entity_poly.type
_entity_poly.pdbx_seq_one_letter_code
_entity_poly.pdbx_strand_id
1 'polypeptide(L)' 'YEEDDVKSLSERILKVEHQIYPEAIRLIAEGRVRREGRKVIIFRDS' A
#
# COMPACT_ATOMS: atom_id res chain seq x y z
N TYR A 1 -13.32 20.99 -19.91
CA TYR A 1 -13.70 20.39 -18.61
C TYR A 1 -14.04 18.93 -18.90
N GLU A 2 -13.63 18.02 -18.02
CA GLU A 2 -13.76 16.55 -18.06
C GLU A 2 -12.60 15.76 -18.72
N GLU A 3 -11.41 15.82 -18.09
CA GLU A 3 -10.42 14.71 -18.16
C GLU A 3 -10.37 13.88 -16.86
N ASP A 4 -11.32 14.11 -15.93
CA ASP A 4 -11.52 13.26 -14.75
C ASP A 4 -12.41 12.07 -15.13
N ASP A 5 -11.97 11.28 -16.11
CA ASP A 5 -12.62 10.00 -16.43
C ASP A 5 -12.25 8.97 -15.36
N VAL A 6 -13.25 8.23 -14.86
CA VAL A 6 -13.06 7.20 -13.83
C VAL A 6 -11.95 6.22 -14.23
N LYS A 7 -11.80 5.93 -15.53
CA LYS A 7 -10.74 5.04 -16.03
C LYS A 7 -9.34 5.61 -15.79
N SER A 8 -9.12 6.90 -16.05
CA SER A 8 -7.80 7.53 -15.87
C SER A 8 -7.42 7.57 -14.38
N LEU A 9 -8.41 7.80 -13.51
CA LEU A 9 -8.24 7.70 -12.06
C LEU A 9 -7.91 6.27 -11.63
N SER A 10 -8.66 5.27 -12.11
CA SER A 10 -8.42 3.85 -11.80
C SER A 10 -7.04 3.39 -12.26
N GLU A 11 -6.58 3.79 -13.44
CA GLU A 11 -5.24 3.44 -13.94
C GLU A 11 -4.13 4.03 -13.06
N ARG A 12 -4.32 5.24 -12.54
CA ARG A 12 -3.37 5.86 -11.59
C ARG A 12 -3.36 5.15 -10.24
N ILE A 13 -4.53 4.76 -9.73
CA ILE A 13 -4.66 3.99 -8.48
C ILE A 13 -3.94 2.64 -8.62
N LEU A 14 -4.23 1.89 -9.69
CA LEU A 14 -3.65 0.57 -9.93
C LEU A 14 -2.11 0.60 -10.00
N LYS A 15 -1.52 1.65 -10.58
CA LYS A 15 -0.06 1.83 -10.59
C LYS A 15 0.52 1.94 -9.17
N VAL A 16 -0.16 2.67 -8.28
CA VAL A 16 0.27 2.82 -6.88
C VAL A 16 0.05 1.52 -6.11
N GLU A 17 -1.08 0.83 -6.32
CA GLU A 17 -1.39 -0.46 -5.70
C GLU A 17 -0.32 -1.51 -5.99
N HIS A 18 0.14 -1.61 -7.25
CA HIS A 18 1.24 -2.50 -7.64
C HIS A 18 2.56 -2.19 -6.95
N GLN A 19 2.76 -0.97 -6.44
CA GLN A 19 3.94 -0.61 -5.66
C GLN A 19 3.77 -0.97 -4.18
N ILE A 20 2.64 -0.58 -3.57
CA ILE A 20 2.46 -0.66 -2.12
C ILE A 20 1.99 -2.03 -1.61
N TYR A 21 1.18 -2.76 -2.39
CA TYR A 21 0.62 -4.04 -1.93
C TYR A 21 1.66 -5.16 -1.82
N PRO A 22 2.57 -5.36 -2.78
CA PRO A 22 3.61 -6.36 -2.64
C PRO A 22 4.52 -6.11 -1.43
N GLU A 23 4.85 -4.84 -1.16
CA GLU A 23 5.65 -4.46 0.02
C GLU A 23 4.91 -4.73 1.33
N ALA A 24 3.62 -4.39 1.41
CA ALA A 24 2.80 -4.68 2.58
C ALA A 24 2.73 -6.18 2.86
N ILE A 25 2.52 -7.01 1.82
CA ILE A 25 2.53 -8.46 1.92
C ILE A 25 3.89 -8.97 2.41
N ARG A 26 4.99 -8.46 1.85
CA ARG A 26 6.35 -8.83 2.27
C ARG A 26 6.58 -8.54 3.75
N LEU A 27 6.25 -7.33 4.21
CA LEU A 27 6.43 -6.93 5.61
C LEU A 27 5.60 -7.80 6.57
N ILE A 28 4.40 -8.21 6.15
CA ILE A 28 3.56 -9.15 6.92
C ILE A 28 4.19 -10.54 6.95
N ALA A 29 4.59 -11.07 5.79
CA ALA A 29 5.17 -12.40 5.66
C ALA A 29 6.51 -12.55 6.40
N GLU A 30 7.31 -11.50 6.44
CA GLU A 30 8.57 -11.43 7.19
C GLU A 30 8.37 -11.20 8.70
N GLY A 31 7.14 -11.03 9.18
CA GLY A 31 6.87 -10.74 10.59
C GLY A 31 7.35 -9.36 11.05
N ARG A 32 7.56 -8.42 10.12
CA ARG A 32 8.11 -7.08 10.39
C ARG A 32 7.06 -6.03 10.74
N VAL A 33 5.85 -6.47 11.04
CA VAL A 33 4.75 -5.58 11.43
C VAL A 33 4.08 -6.06 12.70
N ARG A 34 3.60 -5.11 13.50
CA ARG A 34 2.77 -5.39 14.68
C ARG A 34 1.57 -4.46 14.70
N ARG A 35 0.37 -5.03 14.82
CA ARG A 35 -0.87 -4.25 14.94
C ARG A 35 -1.06 -3.77 16.39
N GLU A 36 -1.37 -2.49 16.55
CA GLU A 36 -1.74 -1.85 17.81
C GLU A 36 -3.07 -1.11 17.64
N GLY A 37 -4.18 -1.76 18.01
CA GLY A 37 -5.52 -1.21 17.82
C GLY A 37 -5.83 -0.89 16.35
N ARG A 38 -5.86 0.42 16.02
CA ARG A 38 -6.10 0.97 14.66
C ARG A 38 -4.81 1.40 13.94
N LYS A 39 -3.63 1.12 14.50
CA LYS A 39 -2.32 1.43 13.91
C LYS A 39 -1.52 0.16 13.64
N VAL A 40 -0.55 0.25 12.74
CA VAL A 40 0.44 -0.79 12.46
C VAL A 40 1.82 -0.18 12.65
N ILE A 41 2.64 -0.81 13.49
CA ILE A 41 4.04 -0.48 13.68
C ILE A 41 4.86 -1.33 12.70
N ILE A 42 5.76 -0.70 11.96
CA ILE A 42 6.69 -1.37 11.03
C ILE A 42 8.07 -1.36 11.68
N PHE A 43 8.66 -2.54 11.87
CA PHE A 43 10.01 -2.68 12.41
C PHE A 43 11.03 -2.49 11.29
N ARG A 44 11.91 -1.50 11.45
CA ARG A 44 13.07 -1.29 10.58
C ARG A 44 14.30 -1.82 11.31
N ASP A 45 15.17 -2.49 10.57
CA ASP A 45 16.46 -2.92 11.10
C ASP A 45 17.30 -1.66 11.40
N SER A 46 17.92 -1.63 12.59
CA SER A 46 18.79 -0.54 13.05
C SER A 46 20.19 -0.66 12.46
#